data_AF-J9B3M6-F1
#
_entry.id   AF-J9B3M6-F1
#
_cell.length_a   1.000
_cell.length_b   1.000
_cell.length_c   1.000
_cell.angle_alpha   90.00
_cell.angle_beta   90.00
_cell.angle_gamma   90.00
#
_symmetry.space_group_name_H-M   'P 1'
#
loop_
_entity.id
_entity.type
_entity.pdbx_description
1 polymer ?
#
loop_
_entity_poly.entity_id
_entity_poly.type
_entity_poly.pdbx_seq_one_letter_code
_entity_poly.pdbx_strand_id
1 'polypeptide(L)'
;MDSCKHANELAHNVALNIVLIIVIIISAIAVLVEIWIIFKTTNRILLHQNTRILIIVHQLWLILHCIARIFAHTYVLVAYHKTHVDPCGYMTLLWECFMMRTPISVTLFLNAASIPTVVIERAIATYFSSRYENFGKSIAVILIVIQLTIGIGSFLFISSNFKLFDSEKVVYCSTANKENALRSAAVLGFYATIDSISALTFPVLFCINKAILIYYLQKDPSTSYLTSKLM
;
A
#
# COMPACT_ATOMS: atom_id res chain seq x y z
N MET A 1 23.15 -19.66 -22.70
CA MET A 1 22.64 -19.25 -24.03
C MET A 1 21.12 -19.09 -24.01
N ASP A 2 20.38 -20.04 -23.45
CA ASP A 2 18.90 -19.98 -23.36
C ASP A 2 18.35 -18.80 -22.55
N SER A 3 18.98 -18.45 -21.41
CA SER A 3 18.53 -17.32 -20.57
C SER A 3 18.62 -15.97 -21.28
N CYS A 4 19.65 -15.75 -22.11
CA CYS A 4 19.81 -14.50 -22.86
C CYS A 4 18.80 -14.39 -24.01
N LYS A 5 18.51 -15.52 -24.69
CA LYS A 5 17.47 -15.56 -25.71
C LYS A 5 16.11 -15.22 -25.10
N HIS A 6 15.81 -15.77 -23.93
CA HIS A 6 14.56 -15.49 -23.22
C HIS A 6 14.46 -14.01 -22.78
N ALA A 7 15.54 -13.41 -22.30
CA ALA A 7 15.57 -11.98 -21.97
C ALA A 7 15.31 -11.09 -23.19
N ASN A 8 15.90 -11.43 -24.34
CA ASN A 8 15.66 -10.73 -25.60
C ASN A 8 14.21 -10.86 -26.10
N GLU A 9 13.63 -12.07 -26.03
CA GLU A 9 12.22 -12.31 -26.35
C GLU A 9 11.29 -11.51 -25.44
N LEU A 10 11.61 -11.41 -24.14
CA LEU A 10 10.83 -10.65 -23.17
C LEU A 10 10.87 -9.15 -23.44
N ALA A 11 12.04 -8.59 -23.77
CA ALA A 11 12.20 -7.16 -24.09
C ALA A 11 11.40 -6.75 -25.33
N HIS A 12 11.33 -7.64 -26.34
CA HIS A 12 10.58 -7.42 -27.58
C HIS A 12 9.11 -7.88 -27.50
N ASN A 13 8.65 -8.33 -26.33
CA ASN A 13 7.27 -8.74 -26.17
C ASN A 13 6.33 -7.53 -26.12
N VAL A 14 5.56 -7.35 -27.20
CA VAL A 14 4.59 -6.27 -27.37
C VAL A 14 3.57 -6.22 -26.23
N ALA A 15 3.06 -7.38 -25.80
CA ALA A 15 2.07 -7.44 -24.73
C ALA A 15 2.64 -6.92 -23.41
N LEU A 16 3.88 -7.30 -23.07
CA LEU A 16 4.54 -6.82 -21.85
C LEU A 16 4.77 -5.31 -21.90
N ASN A 17 5.26 -4.78 -23.02
CA ASN A 17 5.46 -3.34 -23.19
C ASN A 17 4.14 -2.56 -23.06
N ILE A 18 3.05 -3.06 -23.64
CA ILE A 18 1.71 -2.46 -23.47
C ILE A 18 1.30 -2.46 -21.99
N VAL A 19 1.45 -3.57 -21.27
CA VAL A 19 1.10 -3.64 -19.85
C VAL A 19 1.93 -2.65 -19.02
N LEU A 20 3.24 -2.53 -19.28
CA LEU A 20 4.11 -1.58 -18.58
C LEU A 20 3.65 -0.13 -18.80
N ILE A 21 3.34 0.25 -20.05
CA ILE A 21 2.84 1.58 -20.39
C ILE A 21 1.51 1.87 -19.69
N ILE A 22 0.55 0.94 -19.76
CA ILE A 22 -0.75 1.08 -19.10
C ILE A 22 -0.57 1.28 -17.59
N VAL A 23 0.28 0.48 -16.95
CA VAL A 23 0.56 0.59 -15.51
C VAL A 23 1.15 1.95 -15.15
N ILE A 24 2.07 2.49 -15.96
CA ILE A 24 2.65 3.82 -15.74
C ILE A 24 1.57 4.90 -15.83
N ILE A 25 0.71 4.86 -16.85
CA ILE A 25 -0.37 5.83 -17.05
C ILE A 25 -1.36 5.79 -15.88
N ILE A 26 -1.83 4.60 -15.49
CA ILE A 26 -2.77 4.44 -14.37
C ILE A 26 -2.13 4.95 -13.07
N SER A 27 -0.87 4.64 -12.83
CA SER A 27 -0.15 5.08 -11.63
C SER A 27 0.00 6.61 -11.60
N ALA A 28 0.28 7.25 -12.74
CA ALA A 28 0.39 8.70 -12.84
C ALA A 28 -0.95 9.40 -12.57
N ILE A 29 -2.04 8.88 -13.14
CA ILE A 29 -3.40 9.40 -12.87
C ILE A 29 -3.76 9.21 -11.40
N ALA A 30 -3.45 8.05 -10.82
CA ALA A 30 -3.70 7.77 -9.40
C ALA A 30 -3.00 8.79 -8.49
N VAL A 31 -1.74 9.14 -8.74
CA VAL A 31 -1.04 10.18 -7.95
C VAL A 31 -1.79 11.51 -7.95
N LEU A 32 -2.24 11.97 -9.13
CA LEU A 32 -2.97 13.24 -9.24
C LEU A 32 -4.32 13.19 -8.50
N VAL A 33 -5.05 12.08 -8.64
CA VAL A 33 -6.32 11.86 -7.98
C VAL A 33 -6.15 11.80 -6.46
N GLU A 34 -5.14 11.10 -5.96
CA GLU A 34 -4.87 10.98 -4.52
C GLU A 34 -4.52 12.32 -3.88
N ILE A 35 -3.64 13.09 -4.52
CA ILE A 35 -3.29 14.44 -4.05
C ILE A 35 -4.55 15.31 -3.99
N TRP A 36 -5.38 15.26 -5.03
CA TRP A 36 -6.64 16.00 -5.07
C TRP A 36 -7.61 15.58 -3.97
N ILE A 37 -7.75 14.28 -3.70
CA ILE A 37 -8.59 13.73 -2.62
C ILE A 37 -8.12 14.24 -1.26
N ILE A 38 -6.81 14.22 -0.97
CA ILE A 38 -6.26 14.71 0.29
C ILE A 38 -6.65 16.18 0.53
N PHE A 39 -6.41 17.04 -0.46
CA PHE A 39 -6.64 18.48 -0.32
C PHE A 39 -8.13 18.85 -0.30
N LYS A 40 -8.95 18.25 -1.16
CA LYS A 40 -10.34 18.67 -1.35
C LYS A 40 -11.31 17.93 -0.44
N THR A 41 -11.06 16.64 -0.20
CA THR A 41 -11.98 15.76 0.51
C THR A 41 -11.48 15.52 1.92
N THR A 42 -10.34 14.83 2.10
CA THR A 42 -9.88 14.33 3.41
C THR A 42 -9.69 15.44 4.45
N ASN A 43 -9.18 16.60 4.05
CA ASN A 43 -9.02 17.74 4.95
C ASN A 43 -10.34 18.40 5.38
N ARG A 44 -11.43 18.18 4.63
CA ARG A 44 -12.75 18.78 4.86
C ARG A 44 -13.76 17.84 5.51
N ILE A 45 -13.52 16.53 5.49
CA ILE A 45 -14.41 15.60 6.17
C ILE A 45 -14.33 15.85 7.69
N LEU A 46 -15.50 15.97 8.31
CA LEU A 46 -15.69 15.85 9.75
C LEU A 46 -15.46 14.38 10.12
N LEU A 47 -14.18 14.04 10.30
CA LEU A 47 -13.73 12.80 10.90
C LEU A 47 -12.92 13.14 12.15
N HIS A 48 -13.05 12.28 13.18
CA HIS A 48 -12.17 12.30 14.33
C HIS A 48 -10.70 12.41 13.89
N GLN A 49 -9.94 13.25 14.61
CA GLN A 49 -8.60 13.64 14.19
C GLN A 49 -7.67 12.44 13.98
N ASN A 50 -7.81 11.38 14.79
CA ASN A 50 -7.02 10.16 14.66
C ASN A 50 -7.33 9.39 13.37
N THR A 51 -8.60 9.13 13.07
CA THR A 51 -9.03 8.54 11.80
C THR A 51 -8.49 9.36 10.62
N ARG A 52 -8.62 10.69 10.68
CA ARG A 52 -8.15 11.58 9.61
C ARG A 52 -6.65 11.46 9.38
N ILE A 53 -5.85 11.43 10.45
CA ILE A 53 -4.38 11.24 10.35
C ILE A 53 -4.07 9.88 9.69
N LEU A 54 -4.74 8.80 10.11
CA LEU A 54 -4.51 7.46 9.56
C LEU A 54 -4.88 7.37 8.07
N ILE A 55 -5.99 7.99 7.66
CA ILE A 55 -6.40 8.06 6.25
C ILE A 55 -5.36 8.85 5.44
N ILE A 56 -4.88 9.99 5.94
CA ILE A 56 -3.83 10.76 5.25
C ILE A 56 -2.57 9.92 5.08
N VAL A 57 -2.16 9.20 6.12
CA VAL A 57 -1.00 8.30 6.07
C VAL A 57 -1.20 7.17 5.04
N HIS A 58 -2.40 6.57 4.98
CA HIS A 58 -2.74 5.60 3.94
C HIS A 58 -2.59 6.19 2.53
N GLN A 59 -3.16 7.37 2.27
CA GLN A 59 -3.02 8.03 0.96
C GLN A 59 -1.56 8.36 0.63
N LEU A 60 -0.75 8.75 1.63
CA LEU A 60 0.69 8.96 1.43
C LEU A 60 1.40 7.66 1.04
N TRP A 61 1.06 6.52 1.65
CA TRP A 61 1.59 5.21 1.24
C TRP A 61 1.17 4.84 -0.19
N LEU A 62 -0.06 5.14 -0.61
CA LEU A 62 -0.53 4.91 -1.98
C LEU A 62 0.21 5.79 -2.99
N ILE A 63 0.41 7.08 -2.67
CA ILE A 63 1.19 8.00 -3.51
C ILE A 63 2.63 7.49 -3.67
N LEU A 64 3.29 7.13 -2.57
CA LEU A 64 4.64 6.59 -2.60
C LEU A 64 4.72 5.29 -3.40
N HIS A 65 3.71 4.41 -3.28
CA HIS A 65 3.62 3.19 -4.07
C HIS A 65 3.49 3.47 -5.57
N CYS A 66 2.62 4.41 -5.96
CA CYS A 66 2.43 4.78 -7.36
C CYS A 66 3.70 5.41 -7.94
N ILE A 67 4.37 6.29 -7.19
CA ILE A 67 5.66 6.88 -7.59
C ILE A 67 6.71 5.79 -7.79
N ALA A 68 6.85 4.85 -6.84
CA ALA A 68 7.77 3.73 -6.95
C ALA A 68 7.49 2.86 -8.20
N ARG A 69 6.21 2.59 -8.49
CA ARG A 69 5.80 1.87 -9.70
C ARG A 69 6.16 2.63 -10.97
N ILE A 70 5.91 3.94 -11.04
CA ILE A 70 6.27 4.77 -12.20
C ILE A 70 7.77 4.67 -12.46
N PHE A 71 8.61 4.88 -11.44
CA PHE A 71 10.07 4.81 -11.60
C PHE A 71 10.53 3.42 -12.05
N ALA A 72 10.09 2.36 -11.37
CA ALA A 72 10.53 1.00 -11.68
C ALA A 72 10.08 0.54 -13.07
N HIS A 73 8.82 0.76 -13.43
CA HIS A 73 8.31 0.35 -14.75
C HIS A 73 8.87 1.21 -15.88
N THR A 74 9.11 2.51 -15.65
CA THR A 74 9.80 3.37 -16.63
C THR A 74 11.23 2.91 -16.84
N TYR A 75 11.96 2.57 -15.77
CA TYR A 75 13.32 2.05 -15.88
C TYR A 75 13.35 0.77 -16.74
N VAL A 76 12.47 -0.20 -16.46
CA VAL A 76 12.37 -1.44 -17.25
C VAL A 76 12.03 -1.14 -18.72
N LEU A 77 11.07 -0.25 -18.98
CA LEU A 77 10.68 0.12 -20.34
C LEU A 77 11.84 0.77 -21.12
N VAL A 78 12.57 1.69 -20.47
CA VAL A 78 13.76 2.32 -21.06
C VAL A 78 14.86 1.30 -21.33
N ALA A 79 15.06 0.34 -20.42
CA ALA A 79 16.03 -0.74 -20.61
C ALA A 79 15.66 -1.62 -21.82
N TYR A 80 14.38 -1.94 -22.00
CA TYR A 80 13.91 -2.76 -23.13
C TYR A 80 13.93 -2.01 -24.47
N HIS A 81 13.75 -0.69 -24.47
CA HIS A 81 13.84 0.13 -25.67
C HIS A 81 15.29 0.42 -26.12
N LYS A 82 16.29 0.19 -25.27
CA LYS A 82 17.69 0.27 -25.68
C LYS A 82 18.01 -0.89 -26.61
N THR A 83 18.59 -0.57 -27.77
CA THR A 83 19.08 -1.57 -28.71
C THR A 83 20.39 -2.16 -28.19
N HIS A 84 20.38 -3.45 -27.90
CA HIS A 84 21.58 -4.19 -27.51
C HIS A 84 22.02 -5.09 -28.67
N VAL A 85 23.31 -5.04 -29.00
CA VAL A 85 23.92 -5.93 -30.02
C VAL A 85 24.03 -7.36 -29.49
N ASP A 86 24.24 -7.51 -28.18
CA ASP A 86 24.25 -8.80 -27.48
C ASP A 86 22.89 -9.04 -26.79
N PRO A 87 22.19 -10.17 -27.05
CA PRO A 87 20.93 -10.50 -26.37
C PRO A 87 21.06 -10.61 -24.84
N CYS A 88 22.26 -10.89 -24.31
CA CYS A 88 22.50 -10.88 -22.85
C CYS A 88 22.50 -9.45 -22.26
N GLY A 89 22.51 -8.41 -23.10
CA GLY A 89 22.43 -7.00 -22.70
C GLY A 89 21.10 -6.61 -22.05
N TYR A 90 20.03 -7.36 -22.32
CA TYR A 90 18.70 -7.16 -21.70
C TYR A 90 18.58 -7.76 -20.29
N MET A 91 19.54 -8.57 -19.86
CA MET A 91 19.52 -9.14 -18.52
C MET A 91 19.91 -8.08 -17.48
N THR A 92 19.22 -8.06 -16.36
CA THR A 92 19.39 -7.07 -15.29
C THR A 92 20.24 -7.64 -14.17
N LEU A 93 21.08 -6.81 -13.54
CA LEU A 93 21.84 -7.22 -12.38
C LEU A 93 20.92 -7.41 -11.17
N LEU A 94 21.26 -8.35 -10.28
CA LEU A 94 20.43 -8.65 -9.11
C LEU A 94 20.24 -7.43 -8.19
N TRP A 95 21.27 -6.59 -8.03
CA TRP A 95 21.20 -5.37 -7.24
C TRP A 95 20.25 -4.32 -7.87
N GLU A 96 20.23 -4.19 -9.20
CA GLU A 96 19.32 -3.26 -9.91
C GLU A 96 17.87 -3.70 -9.70
N CYS A 97 17.62 -5.01 -9.81
CA CYS A 97 16.32 -5.60 -9.50
C CYS A 97 15.89 -5.32 -8.07
N PHE A 98 16.80 -5.48 -7.11
CA PHE A 98 16.48 -5.21 -5.71
C PHE A 98 16.16 -3.75 -5.46
N MET A 99 16.93 -2.82 -6.02
CA MET A 99 16.69 -1.37 -5.88
C MET A 99 15.35 -0.95 -6.49
N MET A 100 14.95 -1.55 -7.62
CA MET A 100 13.64 -1.28 -8.23
C MET A 100 12.47 -1.89 -7.46
N ARG A 101 12.62 -3.13 -6.98
CA ARG A 101 11.52 -3.88 -6.35
C ARG A 101 11.29 -3.49 -4.90
N THR A 102 12.35 -3.12 -4.16
CA THR A 102 12.27 -2.78 -2.74
C THR A 102 11.26 -1.67 -2.45
N PRO A 103 11.29 -0.50 -3.13
CA PRO A 103 10.32 0.56 -2.88
C PRO A 103 8.87 0.12 -3.14
N ILE A 104 8.64 -0.68 -4.20
CA ILE A 104 7.30 -1.18 -4.54
C ILE A 104 6.81 -2.15 -3.46
N SER A 105 7.65 -3.10 -3.04
CA SER A 105 7.29 -4.12 -2.06
C SER A 105 7.07 -3.53 -0.65
N VAL A 106 7.94 -2.63 -0.19
CA VAL A 106 7.80 -1.98 1.11
C VAL A 106 6.50 -1.16 1.16
N THR A 107 6.26 -0.33 0.14
CA THR A 107 5.04 0.49 0.09
C THR A 107 3.78 -0.34 -0.08
N LEU A 108 3.84 -1.48 -0.77
CA LEU A 108 2.72 -2.43 -0.84
C LEU A 108 2.34 -2.95 0.56
N PHE A 109 3.31 -3.40 1.36
CA PHE A 109 3.03 -3.89 2.71
C PHE A 109 2.58 -2.80 3.67
N LEU A 110 3.10 -1.58 3.54
CA LEU A 110 2.62 -0.43 4.32
C LEU A 110 1.17 -0.07 3.98
N ASN A 111 0.82 -0.09 2.69
CA ASN A 111 -0.57 0.09 2.26
C ASN A 111 -1.48 -0.98 2.84
N ALA A 112 -1.12 -2.26 2.69
CA ALA A 112 -1.90 -3.37 3.22
C ALA A 112 -2.00 -3.33 4.77
N ALA A 113 -0.94 -2.95 5.48
CA ALA A 113 -0.97 -2.82 6.94
C ALA A 113 -1.84 -1.64 7.42
N SER A 114 -1.97 -0.58 6.63
CA SER A 114 -2.70 0.62 7.04
C SER A 114 -4.22 0.45 7.05
N ILE A 115 -4.80 -0.36 6.17
CA ILE A 115 -6.24 -0.65 6.13
C ILE A 115 -6.77 -1.19 7.47
N PRO A 116 -6.26 -2.30 8.02
CA PRO A 116 -6.75 -2.84 9.29
C PRO A 116 -6.54 -1.89 10.46
N THR A 117 -5.49 -1.06 10.45
CA THR A 117 -5.30 -0.08 11.53
C THR A 117 -6.35 1.04 11.53
N VAL A 118 -6.85 1.44 10.36
CA VAL A 118 -8.00 2.36 10.28
C VAL A 118 -9.24 1.68 10.86
N VAL A 119 -9.49 0.41 10.52
CA VAL A 119 -10.62 -0.35 11.07
C VAL A 119 -10.51 -0.51 12.59
N ILE A 120 -9.32 -0.81 13.11
CA ILE A 120 -9.05 -0.93 14.54
C ILE A 120 -9.31 0.41 15.24
N GLU A 121 -8.83 1.53 14.70
CA GLU A 121 -9.10 2.86 15.27
C GLU A 121 -10.60 3.14 15.34
N ARG A 122 -11.34 2.83 14.27
CA ARG A 122 -12.80 3.00 14.24
C ARG A 122 -13.50 2.10 15.24
N ALA A 123 -13.08 0.85 15.38
CA ALA A 123 -13.61 -0.06 16.38
C ALA A 123 -13.38 0.47 17.81
N ILE A 124 -12.16 0.95 18.10
CA ILE A 124 -11.83 1.54 19.41
C ILE A 124 -12.71 2.77 19.69
N ALA A 125 -12.86 3.66 18.71
CA ALA A 125 -13.70 4.86 18.85
C ALA A 125 -15.18 4.50 19.08
N THR A 126 -15.69 3.46 18.41
CA THR A 126 -17.07 2.97 18.58
C THR A 126 -17.31 2.35 19.95
N TYR A 127 -16.46 1.41 20.37
CA TYR A 127 -16.69 0.62 21.59
C TYR A 127 -16.24 1.34 22.87
N PHE A 128 -15.27 2.24 22.79
CA PHE A 128 -14.70 2.95 23.94
C PHE A 128 -14.89 4.47 23.86
N SER A 129 -15.99 4.93 23.26
CA SER A 129 -16.25 6.36 23.00
C SER A 129 -16.04 7.27 24.20
N SER A 130 -16.48 6.87 25.40
CA SER A 130 -16.35 7.66 26.64
C SER A 130 -14.91 7.86 27.11
N ARG A 131 -14.03 6.88 26.87
CA ARG A 131 -12.61 6.96 27.25
C ARG A 131 -11.76 7.50 26.10
N TYR A 132 -12.24 7.35 24.87
CA TYR A 132 -11.54 7.69 23.63
C TYR A 132 -11.13 9.17 23.57
N GLU A 133 -12.00 10.07 24.01
CA GLU A 133 -11.75 11.52 24.02
C GLU A 133 -10.51 11.91 24.85
N ASN A 134 -10.18 11.13 25.88
CA ASN A 134 -9.03 11.40 26.74
C ASN A 134 -7.69 10.96 26.15
N PHE A 135 -7.68 10.12 25.11
CA PHE A 135 -6.43 9.59 24.52
C PHE A 135 -5.77 10.56 23.52
N GLY A 136 -6.47 11.61 23.07
CA GLY A 136 -5.95 12.60 22.13
C GLY A 136 -5.36 11.95 20.87
N LYS A 137 -4.21 12.44 20.40
CA LYS A 137 -3.53 11.98 19.17
C LYS A 137 -2.66 10.72 19.34
N SER A 138 -2.52 10.21 20.57
CA SER A 138 -1.57 9.14 20.89
C SER A 138 -1.90 7.84 20.15
N ILE A 139 -3.19 7.51 20.02
CA ILE A 139 -3.65 6.28 19.36
C ILE A 139 -3.23 6.24 17.88
N ALA A 140 -3.40 7.35 17.15
CA ALA A 140 -3.00 7.41 15.75
C ALA A 140 -1.49 7.18 15.57
N VAL A 141 -0.67 7.79 16.43
CA VAL A 141 0.80 7.63 16.38
C VAL A 141 1.20 6.18 16.66
N ILE A 142 0.62 5.55 17.69
CA ILE A 142 0.89 4.14 18.03
C ILE A 142 0.54 3.24 16.84
N LEU A 143 -0.64 3.44 16.24
CA LEU A 143 -1.07 2.65 15.08
C LEU A 143 -0.15 2.84 13.88
N ILE A 144 0.35 4.05 13.61
CA ILE A 144 1.33 4.29 12.54
C ILE A 144 2.65 3.54 12.81
N VAL A 145 3.14 3.54 14.05
CA VAL A 145 4.34 2.79 14.42
C VAL A 145 4.13 1.28 14.21
N ILE A 146 2.94 0.76 14.55
CA ILE A 146 2.57 -0.63 14.29
C ILE A 146 2.54 -0.91 12.78
N GLN A 147 1.95 -0.03 11.95
CA GLN A 147 1.96 -0.17 10.49
C GLN A 147 3.39 -0.27 9.94
N LEU A 148 4.28 0.64 10.37
CA LEU A 148 5.68 0.67 9.94
C LEU A 148 6.40 -0.62 10.33
N THR A 149 6.23 -1.06 11.58
CA THR A 149 6.87 -2.27 12.11
C THR A 149 6.41 -3.51 11.36
N ILE A 150 5.11 -3.66 11.13
CA ILE A 150 4.56 -4.81 10.41
C ILE A 150 4.95 -4.75 8.92
N GLY A 151 4.83 -3.59 8.26
CA GLY A 151 5.13 -3.45 6.84
C GLY A 151 6.60 -3.68 6.51
N ILE A 152 7.51 -3.03 7.26
CA ILE A 152 8.95 -3.20 7.08
C ILE A 152 9.38 -4.60 7.51
N GLY A 153 8.84 -5.11 8.62
CA GLY A 153 9.09 -6.48 9.09
C GLY A 153 8.72 -7.54 8.06
N SER A 154 7.55 -7.42 7.43
CA SER A 154 7.10 -8.30 6.34
C SER A 154 8.04 -8.26 5.13
N PHE A 155 8.52 -7.08 4.75
CA PHE A 155 9.50 -6.94 3.68
C PHE A 155 10.83 -7.63 4.03
N LEU A 156 11.36 -7.38 5.23
CA LEU A 156 12.62 -7.99 5.69
C LEU A 156 12.50 -9.52 5.78
N PHE A 157 11.35 -10.03 6.22
CA PHE A 157 11.08 -11.46 6.28
C PHE A 157 11.17 -12.12 4.89
N ILE A 158 10.57 -11.51 3.87
CA ILE A 158 10.61 -12.00 2.48
C ILE A 158 12.00 -11.86 1.86
N SER A 159 12.74 -10.80 2.19
CA SER A 159 14.06 -10.48 1.63
C SER A 159 15.25 -11.11 2.37
N SER A 160 15.03 -11.73 3.53
CA SER A 160 16.08 -12.29 4.40
C SER A 160 17.08 -13.26 3.76
N ASN A 161 16.73 -13.89 2.63
CA ASN A 161 17.59 -14.85 1.92
C ASN A 161 18.17 -14.32 0.60
N PHE A 162 18.00 -13.04 0.29
CA PHE A 162 18.43 -12.50 -1.01
C PHE A 162 19.95 -12.28 -1.04
N LYS A 163 20.67 -13.00 -1.91
CA LYS A 163 22.12 -12.82 -2.13
C LYS A 163 22.40 -11.57 -2.96
N LEU A 164 22.27 -10.39 -2.35
CA LEU A 164 22.34 -9.07 -2.99
C LEU A 164 23.61 -8.77 -3.79
N PHE A 165 24.75 -9.34 -3.37
CA PHE A 165 26.06 -9.06 -3.95
C PHE A 165 26.50 -10.08 -4.98
N ASP A 166 25.62 -11.02 -5.35
CA ASP A 166 25.93 -11.93 -6.43
C ASP A 166 25.94 -11.15 -7.75
N SER A 167 26.98 -11.37 -8.57
CA SER A 167 27.10 -10.73 -9.89
C SER A 167 26.21 -11.40 -10.94
N GLU A 168 25.32 -12.29 -10.50
CA GLU A 168 24.39 -13.02 -11.33
C GLU A 168 23.39 -12.06 -11.98
N LYS A 169 23.22 -12.23 -13.30
CA LYS A 169 22.22 -11.50 -14.08
C LYS A 169 20.96 -12.34 -14.16
N VAL A 170 19.81 -11.70 -13.96
CA VAL A 170 18.50 -12.35 -14.06
C VAL A 170 17.75 -11.88 -15.30
N VAL A 171 16.92 -12.79 -15.84
CA VAL A 171 16.10 -12.53 -17.03
C VAL A 171 14.96 -11.54 -16.73
N TYR A 172 14.41 -11.62 -15.52
CA TYR A 172 13.34 -10.73 -15.07
C TYR A 172 13.41 -10.53 -13.57
N CYS A 173 13.25 -9.28 -13.13
CA CYS A 173 13.20 -8.95 -11.71
C CYS A 173 11.88 -9.43 -11.11
N SER A 174 11.82 -10.62 -10.52
CA SER A 174 10.65 -11.10 -9.75
C SER A 174 10.87 -10.89 -8.26
N THR A 175 9.82 -10.43 -7.55
CA THR A 175 9.82 -10.38 -6.07
C THR A 175 9.81 -11.78 -5.46
N ALA A 176 9.17 -12.74 -6.14
CA ALA A 176 9.12 -14.14 -5.73
C ALA A 176 10.02 -15.00 -6.64
N ASN A 177 10.93 -15.75 -6.02
CA ASN A 177 11.75 -16.80 -6.60
C ASN A 177 11.38 -18.16 -5.96
N LYS A 178 11.97 -19.25 -6.43
CA LYS A 178 11.66 -20.60 -5.91
C LYS A 178 11.91 -20.74 -4.39
N GLU A 179 12.85 -19.99 -3.84
CA GLU A 179 13.25 -20.07 -2.42
C GLU A 179 12.31 -19.29 -1.50
N ASN A 180 11.78 -18.15 -1.96
CA ASN A 180 10.92 -17.26 -1.16
C ASN A 180 9.45 -17.28 -1.60
N ALA A 181 9.07 -18.09 -2.59
CA ALA A 181 7.71 -18.19 -3.11
C ALA A 181 6.68 -18.54 -2.02
N LEU A 182 6.97 -19.55 -1.20
CA LEU A 182 6.07 -19.96 -0.11
C LEU A 182 5.89 -18.85 0.93
N ARG A 183 6.98 -18.17 1.31
CA ARG A 183 6.95 -17.04 2.26
C ARG A 183 6.15 -15.87 1.68
N SER A 184 6.38 -15.56 0.40
CA SER A 184 5.69 -14.49 -0.32
C SER A 184 4.19 -14.77 -0.42
N ALA A 185 3.81 -15.99 -0.77
CA ALA A 185 2.42 -16.43 -0.83
C ALA A 185 1.74 -16.37 0.54
N ALA A 186 2.41 -16.81 1.60
CA ALA A 186 1.88 -16.75 2.96
C ALA A 186 1.63 -15.31 3.43
N VAL A 187 2.60 -14.40 3.23
CA VAL A 187 2.47 -12.99 3.62
C VAL A 187 1.38 -12.29 2.80
N LEU A 188 1.38 -12.47 1.47
CA LEU A 188 0.35 -11.88 0.61
C LEU A 188 -1.05 -12.43 0.93
N GLY A 189 -1.17 -13.73 1.19
CA GLY A 189 -2.43 -14.36 1.59
C GLY A 189 -2.94 -13.85 2.94
N PHE A 190 -2.04 -13.63 3.90
CA PHE A 190 -2.38 -13.03 5.19
C PHE A 190 -2.94 -11.61 5.03
N TYR A 191 -2.26 -10.75 4.28
CA TYR A 191 -2.76 -9.40 4.01
C TYR A 191 -4.09 -9.40 3.25
N ALA A 192 -4.22 -10.23 2.20
CA ALA A 192 -5.47 -10.33 1.45
C ALA A 192 -6.65 -10.75 2.35
N THR A 193 -6.42 -11.66 3.30
CA THR A 193 -7.43 -12.11 4.25
C THR A 193 -7.83 -10.97 5.21
N ILE A 194 -6.85 -10.27 5.77
CA ILE A 194 -7.11 -9.16 6.69
C ILE A 194 -7.79 -7.98 5.99
N ASP A 195 -7.37 -7.64 4.78
CA ASP A 195 -7.98 -6.57 3.99
C ASP A 195 -9.43 -6.92 3.63
N SER A 196 -9.70 -8.19 3.30
CA SER A 196 -11.06 -8.67 3.05
C SER A 196 -11.95 -8.54 4.30
N ILE A 197 -11.45 -8.95 5.47
CA ILE A 197 -12.16 -8.79 6.74
C ILE A 197 -12.39 -7.30 7.05
N SER A 198 -11.37 -6.47 6.82
CA SER A 198 -11.42 -5.02 7.06
C SER A 198 -12.45 -4.33 6.17
N ALA A 199 -12.50 -4.70 4.88
CA ALA A 199 -13.46 -4.17 3.92
C ALA A 199 -14.91 -4.50 4.29
N LEU A 200 -15.16 -5.66 4.90
CA LEU A 200 -16.50 -6.03 5.40
C LEU A 200 -16.83 -5.37 6.74
N THR A 201 -15.84 -5.21 7.62
CA THR A 201 -16.05 -4.67 8.98
C THR A 201 -16.28 -3.16 8.97
N PHE A 202 -15.63 -2.42 8.07
CA PHE A 202 -15.70 -0.96 8.03
C PHE A 202 -17.14 -0.43 7.77
N PRO A 203 -17.90 -0.93 6.78
CA PRO A 203 -19.30 -0.55 6.58
C PRO A 203 -20.19 -0.87 7.79
N VAL A 204 -19.97 -2.02 8.44
CA VAL A 204 -20.74 -2.43 9.63
C VAL A 204 -20.50 -1.45 10.79
N LEU A 205 -19.24 -1.11 11.07
CA LEU A 205 -18.90 -0.11 12.09
C LEU A 205 -19.49 1.26 11.78
N PHE A 206 -19.50 1.65 10.50
CA PHE A 206 -20.14 2.89 10.07
C PHE A 206 -21.65 2.90 10.34
N CYS A 207 -22.35 1.81 10.02
CA CYS A 207 -23.78 1.66 10.31
C CYS A 207 -24.08 1.69 11.82
N ILE A 208 -23.28 1.01 12.64
CA ILE A 208 -23.44 1.00 14.10
C ILE A 208 -23.26 2.42 14.66
N ASN A 209 -22.21 3.14 14.25
CA ASN A 209 -21.97 4.51 14.71
C ASN A 209 -23.13 5.44 14.33
N LYS A 210 -23.67 5.30 13.12
CA LYS A 210 -24.83 6.08 12.68
C LYS A 210 -26.07 5.78 13.53
N ALA A 211 -26.33 4.51 13.84
CA ALA A 211 -27.48 4.11 14.67
C ALA A 211 -27.36 4.64 16.10
N ILE A 212 -26.18 4.55 16.71
CA ILE A 212 -25.91 5.07 18.05
C ILE A 212 -26.14 6.59 18.09
N LEU A 213 -25.66 7.33 17.07
CA LEU A 213 -25.88 8.76 16.98
C LEU A 213 -27.37 9.13 16.92
N ILE A 214 -28.15 8.44 16.09
CA ILE A 214 -29.60 8.66 15.96
C ILE A 214 -30.30 8.40 17.30
N TYR A 215 -29.94 7.33 18.00
CA TYR A 215 -30.49 7.00 19.31
C TYR A 215 -30.22 8.10 20.34
N TYR A 216 -29.00 8.64 20.40
CA TYR A 216 -28.68 9.75 21.32
C TYR A 216 -29.41 11.04 20.95
N LEU A 217 -29.51 11.37 19.65
CA LEU A 217 -30.25 12.55 19.20
C LEU A 217 -31.75 12.48 19.51
N GLN A 218 -32.34 11.27 19.48
CA GLN A 218 -33.74 11.06 19.87
C GLN A 218 -33.95 11.13 21.38
N LYS A 219 -32.93 10.81 22.18
CA LYS A 219 -33.04 10.75 23.66
C LYS A 219 -32.88 12.12 24.33
N ASP A 220 -32.05 13.01 23.79
CA ASP A 220 -31.89 14.38 24.30
C ASP A 220 -31.66 15.40 23.16
N PRO A 221 -32.70 16.11 22.68
CA PRO A 221 -32.59 17.08 21.58
C PRO A 221 -31.76 18.33 21.93
N SER A 222 -31.51 18.60 23.22
CA SER A 222 -30.66 19.70 23.71
C SER A 222 -29.15 19.44 23.54
N THR A 223 -28.72 18.18 23.32
CA THR A 223 -27.31 17.79 23.12
C THR A 223 -26.80 18.00 21.70
N SER A 224 -27.66 18.45 20.79
CA SER A 224 -27.41 18.63 19.35
C SER A 224 -26.17 19.49 19.02
N TYR A 225 -25.78 20.41 19.91
CA TYR A 225 -24.61 21.27 19.71
C TYR A 225 -23.26 20.62 20.09
N LEU A 226 -23.23 19.57 20.91
CA LEU A 226 -21.98 18.94 21.37
C LEU A 226 -21.56 17.77 20.47
N THR A 227 -22.52 17.01 19.94
CA THR A 227 -22.27 15.81 19.11
C THR A 227 -21.94 16.10 17.65
N SER A 228 -22.17 17.32 17.14
CA SER A 228 -21.70 17.70 15.78
C SER A 228 -20.18 17.82 15.68
N LYS A 229 -19.48 17.92 16.83
CA LYS A 229 -18.01 17.91 16.95
C LYS A 229 -17.39 16.51 17.00
N LEU A 230 -18.23 15.46 17.09
CA LEU A 230 -17.85 14.05 17.26
C LEU A 230 -17.85 13.24 15.94
N MET A 231 -18.20 13.87 14.82
CA MET A 231 -17.96 13.30 13.49
C MET A 231 -16.50 13.47 13.11
#